data_AF-K0R912-F1
#
_entry.id   AF-K0R912-F1
#
_cell.length_a   1.000
_cell.length_b   1.000
_cell.length_c   1.000
_cell.angle_alpha   90.00
_cell.angle_beta   90.00
_cell.angle_gamma   90.00
#
_symmetry.space_group_name_H-M   'P 1'
#
loop_
_entity.id
_entity.type
_entity.pdbx_description
1 polymer ?
#
loop_
_entity_poly.entity_id
_entity_poly.type
_entity_poly.pdbx_seq_one_letter_code
_entity_poly.pdbx_strand_id
1 'polypeptide(L)'
;MRARQQYVSGAMLGWLGITLTTEVGAFSTNPSGRSSGGTSLYQGRAKSDFYDVLDRPFELNEGSAQRNSLLKSITESEEGMQNPGRNFQSVAPGRWRVCYAPHMTFIAGIFGGELAVEYDLFNDGSMASHAKYEFPLLNLSGYLSVSGTYGSVNEQICRVDFDEAWIAMGQDAPYETIDDVPDSYSKAIIRNIGRQLFIEAWSVFPISYLDDDLIVFDFELLGTRICARKQL
;
A
#
# COMPACT_ATOMS: atom_id res chain seq x y z
N MET A 1 26.71 -2.33 -22.21
CA MET A 1 25.84 -1.17 -21.92
C MET A 1 24.45 -1.71 -21.61
N ARG A 2 24.03 -1.71 -20.33
CA ARG A 2 22.66 -2.08 -19.94
C ARG A 2 21.85 -0.80 -19.82
N ALA A 3 20.79 -0.68 -20.60
CA ALA A 3 19.85 0.43 -20.52
C ALA A 3 19.21 0.43 -19.12
N ARG A 4 19.32 1.56 -18.41
CA ARG A 4 18.54 1.82 -17.20
C ARG A 4 17.16 2.24 -17.65
N GLN A 5 16.17 1.41 -17.35
CA GLN A 5 14.78 1.71 -17.61
C GLN A 5 14.28 2.57 -16.43
N GLN A 6 13.98 3.83 -16.72
CA GLN A 6 13.39 4.77 -15.77
C GLN A 6 11.91 4.39 -15.62
N TYR A 7 11.49 4.05 -14.41
CA TYR A 7 10.09 3.73 -14.09
C TYR A 7 9.49 4.89 -13.29
N VAL A 8 8.43 5.48 -13.82
CA VAL A 8 7.78 6.68 -13.27
C VAL A 8 6.77 6.26 -12.20
N SER A 9 6.98 6.77 -10.98
CA SER A 9 6.09 6.66 -9.83
C SER A 9 4.80 7.46 -10.07
N GLY A 10 3.74 6.86 -10.63
CA GLY A 10 2.86 7.59 -11.56
C GLY A 10 1.42 7.90 -11.14
N ALA A 11 0.65 6.97 -10.57
CA ALA A 11 -0.81 7.15 -10.59
C ALA A 11 -1.31 8.23 -9.61
N MET A 12 -0.85 8.23 -8.36
CA MET A 12 -1.23 9.23 -7.35
C MET A 12 -0.41 10.53 -7.47
N LEU A 13 0.86 10.40 -7.86
CA LEU A 13 1.83 11.49 -8.01
C LEU A 13 1.61 12.32 -9.27
N GLY A 14 1.23 11.67 -10.37
CA GLY A 14 0.85 12.33 -11.62
C GLY A 14 -0.42 13.18 -11.49
N TRP A 15 -1.32 12.82 -10.57
CA TRP A 15 -2.55 13.57 -10.29
C TRP A 15 -2.31 14.79 -9.38
N LEU A 16 -1.38 14.69 -8.43
CA LEU A 16 -0.92 15.84 -7.60
C LEU A 16 0.09 16.76 -8.33
N GLY A 17 0.44 16.47 -9.59
CA GLY A 17 1.42 17.24 -10.35
C GLY A 17 2.87 17.12 -9.85
N ILE A 18 3.18 16.10 -9.04
CA ILE A 18 4.52 15.88 -8.47
C ILE A 18 5.28 14.82 -9.28
N THR A 19 6.39 15.22 -9.87
CA THR A 19 7.40 14.30 -10.41
C THR A 19 8.48 14.05 -9.34
N LEU A 20 8.55 12.84 -8.79
CA LEU A 20 9.68 12.44 -7.93
C LEU A 20 10.69 11.62 -8.73
N THR A 21 11.89 12.16 -8.90
CA THR A 21 13.06 11.43 -9.40
C THR A 21 13.87 10.91 -8.21
N THR A 22 13.90 9.59 -8.01
CA THR A 22 14.73 8.97 -6.97
C THR A 22 16.01 8.41 -7.59
N GLU A 23 17.18 8.84 -7.11
CA GLU A 23 18.46 8.20 -7.43
C GLU A 23 18.70 7.03 -6.46
N VAL A 24 18.87 5.81 -7.00
CA VAL A 24 19.12 4.60 -6.20
C VAL A 24 20.63 4.44 -5.99
N GLY A 25 21.10 4.67 -4.77
CA GLY A 25 22.46 4.32 -4.32
C GLY A 25 22.50 2.89 -3.79
N ALA A 26 23.40 2.05 -4.31
CA ALA A 26 23.56 0.67 -3.88
C ALA A 26 24.23 0.59 -2.51
N PHE A 27 23.65 -0.17 -1.57
CA PHE A 27 24.30 -0.53 -0.31
C PHE A 27 24.41 -2.05 -0.18
N SER A 28 25.64 -2.53 -0.03
CA SER A 28 26.01 -3.93 0.19
C SER A 28 26.36 -4.13 1.65
N THR A 29 25.96 -5.25 2.25
CA THR A 29 26.88 -6.12 3.01
C THR A 29 26.18 -7.39 3.51
N ASN A 30 26.91 -8.51 3.40
CA ASN A 30 26.69 -9.80 4.06
C ASN A 30 27.16 -9.71 5.53
N PRO A 31 26.64 -10.49 6.49
CA PRO A 31 27.25 -11.80 6.74
C PRO A 31 26.33 -12.93 7.26
N SER A 32 26.85 -14.15 7.06
CA SER A 32 26.40 -15.46 7.53
C SER A 32 26.43 -15.65 9.06
N GLY A 33 25.47 -16.41 9.60
CA GLY A 33 25.55 -17.01 10.94
C GLY A 33 24.30 -17.81 11.32
N ARG A 34 24.44 -19.14 11.46
CA ARG A 34 23.38 -20.10 11.78
C ARG A 34 23.37 -20.36 13.30
N SER A 35 22.23 -20.25 13.98
CA SER A 35 21.97 -20.99 15.23
C SER A 35 20.47 -21.22 15.42
N SER A 36 20.08 -22.48 15.61
CA SER A 36 18.72 -23.01 15.71
C SER A 36 18.40 -23.34 17.17
N GLY A 37 17.31 -22.81 17.72
CA GLY A 37 16.75 -23.31 18.99
C GLY A 37 15.88 -22.39 19.85
N GLY A 38 15.64 -21.12 19.51
CA GLY A 38 14.90 -20.17 20.38
C GLY A 38 13.87 -19.27 19.68
N THR A 39 13.51 -19.56 18.42
CA THR A 39 12.98 -18.57 17.47
C THR A 39 11.51 -18.19 17.70
N SER A 40 10.67 -19.12 18.17
CA SER A 40 9.20 -18.93 18.20
C SER A 40 8.70 -17.91 19.24
N LEU A 41 9.36 -17.72 20.38
CA LEU A 41 8.93 -16.72 21.38
C LEU A 41 9.37 -15.28 21.04
N TYR A 42 10.41 -15.13 20.22
CA TYR A 42 10.92 -13.82 19.80
C TYR A 42 10.18 -13.29 18.56
N GLN A 43 9.59 -14.15 17.74
CA GLN A 43 8.96 -13.78 16.46
C GLN A 43 7.53 -13.22 16.64
N GLY A 44 6.65 -13.90 17.39
CA GLY A 44 5.34 -13.33 17.76
C GLY A 44 5.41 -12.00 18.53
N ARG A 45 6.55 -11.71 19.17
CA ARG A 45 6.81 -10.42 19.82
C ARG A 45 7.01 -9.28 18.81
N ALA A 46 7.65 -9.52 17.66
CA ALA A 46 7.94 -8.48 16.68
C ALA A 46 6.66 -7.89 16.06
N LYS A 47 5.65 -8.73 15.79
CA LYS A 47 4.35 -8.29 15.28
C LYS A 47 3.56 -7.49 16.31
N SER A 48 3.53 -7.96 17.56
CA SER A 48 2.93 -7.21 18.68
C SER A 48 3.63 -5.86 18.88
N ASP A 49 4.96 -5.83 18.94
CA ASP A 49 5.75 -4.62 19.08
C ASP A 49 5.53 -3.66 17.90
N PHE A 50 5.32 -4.18 16.69
CA PHE A 50 4.97 -3.38 15.51
C PHE A 50 3.60 -2.71 15.66
N TYR A 51 2.58 -3.45 16.09
CA TYR A 51 1.26 -2.88 16.37
C TYR A 51 1.30 -1.83 17.49
N ASP A 52 2.02 -2.10 18.57
CA ASP A 52 2.19 -1.15 19.68
C ASP A 52 2.86 0.16 19.26
N VAL A 53 3.67 0.13 18.19
CA VAL A 53 4.33 1.30 17.61
C VAL A 53 3.42 2.02 16.60
N LEU A 54 2.47 1.31 15.97
CA LEU A 54 1.46 1.92 15.09
C LEU A 54 0.36 2.64 15.87
N ASP A 55 -0.04 2.10 17.03
CA ASP A 55 -1.12 2.65 17.86
C ASP A 55 -0.69 3.93 18.62
N ARG A 56 0.55 4.40 18.42
CA ARG A 56 1.04 5.66 18.99
C ARG A 56 0.55 6.84 18.12
N PRO A 57 -0.26 7.75 18.67
CA PRO A 57 -1.05 8.72 17.90
C PRO A 57 -0.27 9.81 17.15
N PHE A 58 1.06 9.87 17.28
CA PHE A 58 1.88 10.96 16.75
C PHE A 58 2.82 10.57 15.61
N GLU A 59 2.71 9.35 15.07
CA GLU A 59 3.64 8.87 14.04
C GLU A 59 2.94 8.09 12.92
N LEU A 60 1.65 8.25 12.63
CA LEU A 60 1.01 7.47 11.55
C LEU A 60 1.77 7.63 10.22
N ASN A 61 2.17 6.51 9.62
CA ASN A 61 2.91 6.41 8.35
C ASN A 61 4.37 6.95 8.33
N GLU A 62 4.91 7.55 9.39
CA GLU A 62 6.32 8.00 9.39
C GLU A 62 7.31 6.82 9.30
N GLY A 63 8.30 6.97 8.41
CA GLY A 63 9.41 6.02 8.28
C GLY A 63 10.38 6.17 9.44
N SER A 64 10.25 5.37 10.49
CA SER A 64 11.24 5.31 11.57
C SER A 64 12.19 4.12 11.41
N ALA A 65 13.44 4.26 11.87
CA ALA A 65 14.40 3.17 11.91
C ALA A 65 13.87 1.97 12.70
N GLN A 66 13.13 2.25 13.78
CA GLN A 66 12.48 1.23 14.60
C GLN A 66 11.45 0.43 13.80
N ARG A 67 10.53 1.08 13.09
CA ARG A 67 9.51 0.39 12.27
C ARG A 67 10.11 -0.40 11.13
N ASN A 68 11.12 0.15 10.48
CA ASN A 68 11.86 -0.57 9.44
C ASN A 68 12.53 -1.84 10.01
N SER A 69 13.09 -1.75 11.22
CA SER A 69 13.67 -2.92 11.90
C SER A 69 12.62 -3.95 12.27
N LEU A 70 11.46 -3.52 12.81
CA LEU A 70 10.37 -4.42 13.18
C LEU A 70 9.76 -5.12 11.95
N LEU A 71 9.49 -4.37 10.88
CA LEU A 71 9.02 -4.96 9.61
C LEU A 71 10.02 -5.95 9.04
N LYS A 72 11.31 -5.62 9.08
CA LYS A 72 12.35 -6.55 8.65
C LYS A 72 12.28 -7.86 9.46
N SER A 73 12.19 -7.77 10.79
CA SER A 73 12.05 -8.94 11.65
C SER A 73 10.78 -9.76 11.37
N ILE A 74 9.66 -9.12 11.03
CA ILE A 74 8.42 -9.81 10.63
C ILE A 74 8.63 -10.53 9.29
N THR A 75 9.16 -9.86 8.27
CA THR A 75 9.38 -10.44 6.93
C THR A 75 10.44 -11.55 6.91
N GLU A 76 11.37 -11.55 7.86
CA GLU A 76 12.39 -12.60 8.03
C GLU A 76 11.90 -13.74 8.95
N SER A 77 10.70 -13.63 9.52
CA SER A 77 10.13 -14.68 10.37
C SER A 77 9.55 -15.84 9.54
N GLU A 78 9.51 -17.04 10.14
CA GLU A 78 8.87 -18.22 9.53
C GLU A 78 7.36 -18.31 9.85
N GLU A 79 6.79 -17.30 10.53
CA GLU A 79 5.38 -17.28 10.97
C GLU A 79 4.40 -16.92 9.85
N GLY A 80 4.88 -16.24 8.81
CA GLY A 80 4.07 -15.90 7.64
C GLY A 80 3.69 -17.13 6.82
N MET A 81 2.62 -16.99 6.03
CA MET A 81 2.19 -18.02 5.10
C MET A 81 3.30 -18.36 4.10
N GLN A 82 3.48 -19.64 3.81
CA GLN A 82 4.34 -20.08 2.71
C GLN A 82 3.63 -19.81 1.39
N ASN A 83 4.32 -19.23 0.41
CA ASN A 83 3.73 -18.83 -0.88
C ASN A 83 2.54 -17.87 -0.71
N PRO A 84 2.73 -16.71 -0.06
CA PRO A 84 1.70 -15.70 0.18
C PRO A 84 0.84 -15.36 -1.05
N GLY A 85 1.43 -15.31 -2.25
CA GLY A 85 0.67 -15.05 -3.48
C GLY A 85 -0.41 -16.10 -3.75
N ARG A 86 -0.13 -17.39 -3.56
CA ARG A 86 -1.12 -18.46 -3.75
C ARG A 86 -2.21 -18.47 -2.67
N ASN A 87 -1.86 -18.09 -1.45
CA ASN A 87 -2.80 -18.07 -0.32
C ASN A 87 -3.53 -16.74 -0.19
N PHE A 88 -3.15 -15.71 -0.98
CA PHE A 88 -3.70 -14.38 -0.86
C PHE A 88 -5.23 -14.39 -0.93
N GLN A 89 -5.82 -15.07 -1.92
CA GLN A 89 -7.27 -15.07 -2.09
C GLN A 89 -8.04 -15.73 -0.94
N SER A 90 -7.44 -16.68 -0.20
CA SER A 90 -8.11 -17.34 0.93
C SER A 90 -8.17 -16.48 2.20
N VAL A 91 -7.27 -15.50 2.33
CA VAL A 91 -7.21 -14.63 3.52
C VAL A 91 -7.42 -13.15 3.21
N ALA A 92 -7.38 -12.75 1.95
CA ALA A 92 -7.62 -11.37 1.51
C ALA A 92 -9.00 -10.84 1.91
N PRO A 93 -10.12 -11.59 1.85
CA PRO A 93 -11.42 -11.01 2.11
C PRO A 93 -11.52 -10.27 3.46
N GLY A 94 -12.11 -9.08 3.43
CA GLY A 94 -12.22 -8.18 4.57
C GLY A 94 -11.74 -6.77 4.26
N ARG A 95 -11.87 -5.90 5.26
CA ARG A 95 -11.40 -4.50 5.18
C ARG A 95 -9.96 -4.40 5.66
N TRP A 96 -9.11 -3.77 4.87
CA TRP A 96 -7.69 -3.55 5.17
C TRP A 96 -7.38 -2.07 5.19
N ARG A 97 -6.55 -1.65 6.14
CA ARG A 97 -6.06 -0.28 6.23
C ARG A 97 -4.55 -0.25 6.10
N VAL A 98 -4.05 0.62 5.24
CA VAL A 98 -2.62 0.92 5.15
C VAL A 98 -2.19 1.60 6.44
N CYS A 99 -1.28 0.96 7.16
CA CYS A 99 -0.77 1.44 8.44
C CYS A 99 0.70 1.88 8.36
N TYR A 100 1.41 1.51 7.30
CA TYR A 100 2.76 1.98 7.04
C TYR A 100 3.02 2.09 5.54
N ALA A 101 3.24 3.31 5.06
CA ALA A 101 3.65 3.59 3.69
C ALA A 101 4.48 4.88 3.65
N PRO A 102 5.81 4.82 3.88
CA PRO A 102 6.66 6.00 4.04
C PRO A 102 6.59 6.99 2.87
N HIS A 103 6.37 6.49 1.65
CA HIS A 103 6.23 7.34 0.46
C HIS A 103 4.94 8.18 0.50
N MET A 104 3.85 7.71 1.12
CA MET A 104 2.63 8.50 1.29
C MET A 104 2.86 9.65 2.27
N THR A 105 3.59 9.41 3.35
CA THR A 105 3.93 10.43 4.36
C THR A 105 4.80 11.52 3.79
N PHE A 106 5.74 11.16 2.93
CA PHE A 106 6.55 12.14 2.22
C PHE A 106 5.68 13.11 1.40
N ILE A 107 4.69 12.57 0.66
CA ILE A 107 3.75 13.38 -0.12
C ILE A 107 2.85 14.23 0.80
N ALA A 108 2.29 13.62 1.85
CA ALA A 108 1.43 14.30 2.80
C ALA A 108 2.17 15.46 3.52
N GLY A 109 3.43 15.24 3.90
CA GLY A 109 4.30 16.23 4.51
C GLY A 109 4.62 17.42 3.60
N ILE A 110 4.79 17.20 2.28
CA ILE A 110 4.99 18.30 1.31
C ILE A 110 3.78 19.26 1.30
N PHE A 111 2.57 18.73 1.43
CA PHE A 111 1.34 19.51 1.36
C PHE A 111 0.77 19.89 2.74
N GLY A 112 1.48 19.56 3.82
CA GLY A 112 1.05 19.80 5.19
C GLY A 112 -0.33 19.20 5.48
N GLY A 113 -0.50 17.92 5.16
CA GLY A 113 -1.77 17.22 5.27
C GLY A 113 -1.64 15.74 5.62
N GLU A 114 -2.72 14.99 5.40
CA GLU A 114 -2.83 13.57 5.73
C GLU A 114 -3.32 12.75 4.54
N LEU A 115 -2.83 11.52 4.46
CA LEU A 115 -3.27 10.49 3.53
C LEU A 115 -3.56 9.20 4.30
N ALA A 116 -4.76 8.66 4.11
CA ALA A 116 -5.17 7.38 4.68
C ALA A 116 -5.80 6.52 3.57
N VAL A 117 -5.38 5.27 3.47
CA VAL A 117 -5.86 4.35 2.42
C VAL A 117 -6.48 3.12 3.07
N GLU A 118 -7.67 2.79 2.59
CA GLU A 118 -8.41 1.58 2.95
C GLU A 118 -8.74 0.77 1.69
N TYR A 119 -8.89 -0.54 1.87
CA TYR A 119 -9.27 -1.50 0.85
C TYR A 119 -10.38 -2.39 1.39
N ASP A 120 -11.42 -2.57 0.60
CA ASP A 120 -12.44 -3.59 0.79
C ASP A 120 -12.18 -4.70 -0.22
N LEU A 121 -11.82 -5.89 0.26
CA LEU A 121 -11.55 -7.07 -0.57
C LEU A 121 -12.69 -8.08 -0.37
N PHE A 122 -13.30 -8.53 -1.47
CA PHE A 122 -14.49 -9.40 -1.45
C PHE A 122 -14.17 -10.84 -1.85
N ASN A 123 -14.97 -11.79 -1.36
CA ASN A 123 -14.76 -13.23 -1.60
C ASN A 123 -14.78 -13.63 -3.09
N ASP A 124 -15.44 -12.86 -3.94
CA ASP A 124 -15.51 -13.10 -5.37
C ASP A 124 -14.28 -12.59 -6.14
N GLY A 125 -13.30 -11.99 -5.44
CA GLY A 125 -12.10 -11.43 -6.02
C GLY A 125 -12.26 -9.98 -6.49
N SER A 126 -13.41 -9.35 -6.28
CA SER A 126 -13.58 -7.91 -6.49
C SER A 126 -12.98 -7.09 -5.34
N MET A 127 -12.70 -5.81 -5.59
CA MET A 127 -12.22 -4.89 -4.57
C MET A 127 -12.69 -3.45 -4.77
N ALA A 128 -12.72 -2.70 -3.68
CA ALA A 128 -12.77 -1.23 -3.67
C ALA A 128 -11.61 -0.68 -2.82
N SER A 129 -11.05 0.47 -3.20
CA SER A 129 -10.06 1.19 -2.40
C SER A 129 -10.44 2.64 -2.27
N HIS A 130 -10.22 3.20 -1.09
CA HIS A 130 -10.55 4.57 -0.75
C HIS A 130 -9.33 5.25 -0.13
N ALA A 131 -8.77 6.22 -0.83
CA ALA A 131 -7.69 7.08 -0.36
C ALA A 131 -8.29 8.41 0.11
N LYS A 132 -8.41 8.60 1.42
CA LYS A 132 -8.73 9.89 2.03
C LYS A 132 -7.54 10.82 1.90
N TYR A 133 -7.78 12.04 1.46
CA TYR A 133 -6.80 13.12 1.46
C TYR A 133 -7.35 14.34 2.20
N GLU A 134 -6.48 14.99 2.96
CA GLU A 134 -6.80 16.23 3.66
C GLU A 134 -5.57 17.15 3.64
N PHE A 135 -5.66 18.25 2.91
CA PHE A 135 -4.59 19.23 2.71
C PHE A 135 -5.10 20.63 3.10
N PRO A 136 -5.04 20.99 4.40
CA PRO A 136 -5.55 22.26 4.92
C PRO A 136 -4.96 23.50 4.22
N LEU A 137 -3.67 23.47 3.88
CA LEU A 137 -2.99 24.57 3.18
C LEU A 137 -3.59 24.88 1.80
N LEU A 138 -4.25 23.91 1.18
CA LEU A 138 -4.88 24.02 -0.13
C LEU A 138 -6.41 24.12 -0.05
N ASN A 139 -6.99 24.11 1.16
CA ASN A 139 -8.44 23.92 1.38
C ASN A 139 -9.00 22.73 0.57
N LEU A 140 -8.23 21.64 0.50
CA LEU A 140 -8.54 20.49 -0.33
C LEU A 140 -8.69 19.25 0.54
N SER A 141 -9.88 18.67 0.57
CA SER A 141 -10.16 17.40 1.23
C SER A 141 -11.09 16.53 0.38
N GLY A 142 -11.10 15.23 0.65
CA GLY A 142 -11.99 14.29 0.00
C GLY A 142 -11.42 12.88 -0.09
N TYR A 143 -11.98 12.12 -1.02
CA TYR A 143 -11.58 10.73 -1.29
C TYR A 143 -11.30 10.52 -2.76
N LEU A 144 -10.19 9.85 -3.06
CA LEU A 144 -9.94 9.20 -4.35
C LEU A 144 -10.25 7.72 -4.17
N SER A 145 -11.19 7.21 -4.95
CA SER A 145 -11.63 5.82 -4.86
C SER A 145 -11.38 5.09 -6.17
N VAL A 146 -11.14 3.78 -6.09
CA VAL A 146 -11.00 2.89 -7.25
C VAL A 146 -11.67 1.56 -6.97
N SER A 147 -12.16 0.91 -8.03
CA SER A 147 -12.60 -0.49 -8.00
C SER A 147 -11.72 -1.34 -8.90
N GLY A 148 -11.85 -2.65 -8.73
CA GLY A 148 -11.19 -3.60 -9.61
C GLY A 148 -11.34 -5.03 -9.14
N THR A 149 -10.40 -5.85 -9.59
CA THR A 149 -10.25 -7.24 -9.15
C THR A 149 -8.85 -7.48 -8.61
N TYR A 150 -8.73 -8.47 -7.72
CA TYR A 150 -7.44 -8.90 -7.18
C TYR A 150 -7.25 -10.40 -7.35
N GLY A 151 -5.99 -10.83 -7.45
CA GLY A 151 -5.65 -12.24 -7.60
C GLY A 151 -4.17 -12.51 -7.41
N SER A 152 -3.75 -13.73 -7.73
CA SER A 152 -2.37 -14.17 -7.65
C SER A 152 -1.75 -14.33 -9.04
N VAL A 153 -0.52 -13.85 -9.23
CA VAL A 153 0.26 -14.13 -10.45
C VAL A 153 1.09 -15.39 -10.25
N ASN A 154 1.74 -15.51 -9.09
CA ASN A 154 2.54 -16.67 -8.73
C ASN A 154 2.59 -16.83 -7.20
N GLU A 155 3.54 -17.64 -6.71
CA GLU A 155 3.69 -17.94 -5.28
C GLU A 155 3.96 -16.71 -4.41
N GLN A 156 4.54 -15.62 -4.94
CA GLN A 156 4.99 -14.46 -4.15
C GLN A 156 4.44 -13.13 -4.65
N ILE A 157 3.58 -13.15 -5.65
CA ILE A 157 3.10 -11.95 -6.32
C ILE A 157 1.58 -11.99 -6.39
N CYS A 158 0.94 -10.97 -5.84
CA CYS A 158 -0.45 -10.67 -6.16
C CYS A 158 -0.55 -9.58 -7.21
N ARG A 159 -1.70 -9.54 -7.87
CA ARG A 159 -2.04 -8.54 -8.87
C ARG A 159 -3.37 -7.90 -8.55
N VAL A 160 -3.46 -6.60 -8.80
CA VAL A 160 -4.69 -5.82 -8.76
C VAL A 160 -4.93 -5.19 -10.12
N ASP A 161 -6.08 -5.46 -10.70
CA ASP A 161 -6.52 -4.91 -11.97
C ASP A 161 -7.65 -3.91 -11.70
N PHE A 162 -7.33 -2.62 -11.74
CA PHE A 162 -8.28 -1.54 -11.56
C PHE A 162 -9.10 -1.32 -12.84
N ASP A 163 -10.40 -1.09 -12.68
CA ASP A 163 -11.32 -0.86 -13.80
C ASP A 163 -11.99 0.52 -13.75
N GLU A 164 -12.37 0.98 -12.56
CA GLU A 164 -13.01 2.27 -12.33
C GLU A 164 -12.27 3.09 -11.28
N ALA A 165 -12.42 4.41 -11.38
CA ALA A 165 -11.91 5.38 -10.42
C ALA A 165 -12.96 6.47 -10.21
N TRP A 166 -13.02 7.09 -9.04
CA TRP A 166 -13.90 8.22 -8.79
C TRP A 166 -13.40 9.10 -7.63
N ILE A 167 -13.97 10.30 -7.54
CA ILE A 167 -13.55 11.30 -6.55
C ILE A 167 -14.77 11.84 -5.82
N ALA A 168 -14.66 11.89 -4.50
CA ALA A 168 -15.61 12.53 -3.58
C ALA A 168 -14.93 13.78 -2.98
N MET A 169 -15.03 14.93 -3.66
CA MET A 169 -14.42 16.18 -3.19
C MET A 169 -15.21 16.81 -2.05
N GLY A 170 -14.53 17.20 -0.97
CA GLY A 170 -15.13 17.85 0.20
C GLY A 170 -16.16 16.99 0.94
N GLN A 171 -16.18 15.68 0.69
CA GLN A 171 -17.07 14.74 1.36
C GLN A 171 -16.38 14.15 2.59
N ASP A 172 -17.17 13.86 3.62
CA ASP A 172 -16.68 13.19 4.84
C ASP A 172 -16.54 11.67 4.66
N ALA A 173 -17.17 11.10 3.62
CA ALA A 173 -17.12 9.69 3.27
C ALA A 173 -16.92 9.51 1.75
N PRO A 174 -16.33 8.38 1.31
CA PRO A 174 -16.26 8.04 -0.11
C PRO A 174 -17.64 7.65 -0.63
N TYR A 175 -17.84 7.79 -1.95
CA TYR A 175 -18.92 7.07 -2.64
C TYR A 175 -18.55 5.60 -2.72
N GLU A 176 -19.52 4.69 -2.55
CA GLU A 176 -19.28 3.24 -2.61
C GLU A 176 -18.94 2.80 -4.04
N THR A 177 -19.63 3.37 -5.03
CA THR A 177 -19.44 3.06 -6.44
C THR A 177 -19.41 4.31 -7.31
N ILE A 178 -18.97 4.16 -8.57
CA ILE A 178 -19.03 5.23 -9.57
C ILE A 178 -20.48 5.72 -9.83
N ASP A 179 -21.48 4.85 -9.68
CA ASP A 179 -22.87 5.16 -9.99
C ASP A 179 -23.47 6.16 -9.00
N ASP A 180 -22.95 6.18 -7.77
CA ASP A 180 -23.36 7.11 -6.71
C ASP A 180 -22.80 8.53 -6.91
N VAL A 181 -21.86 8.69 -7.85
CA VAL A 181 -21.19 9.96 -8.13
C VAL A 181 -22.12 10.89 -8.93
N PRO A 182 -22.42 12.11 -8.44
CA PRO A 182 -23.23 13.08 -9.18
C PRO A 182 -22.62 13.41 -10.56
N ASP A 183 -23.47 13.49 -11.58
CA ASP A 183 -23.08 13.61 -12.99
C ASP A 183 -22.14 14.79 -13.31
N SER A 184 -22.12 15.84 -12.47
CA SER A 184 -21.46 17.11 -12.74
C SER A 184 -20.05 17.29 -12.18
N TYR A 185 -19.59 16.48 -11.22
CA TYR A 185 -18.37 16.79 -10.46
C TYR A 185 -17.13 15.95 -10.80
N SER A 186 -17.26 14.73 -11.32
CA SER A 186 -16.09 13.85 -11.51
C SER A 186 -16.15 12.85 -12.67
N LYS A 187 -17.29 12.60 -13.33
CA LYS A 187 -17.41 11.59 -14.42
C LYS A 187 -16.44 11.79 -15.62
N ALA A 188 -15.94 13.00 -15.87
CA ALA A 188 -15.00 13.30 -16.95
C ALA A 188 -13.53 12.93 -16.64
N ILE A 189 -13.09 13.08 -15.38
CA ILE A 189 -11.75 12.68 -14.91
C ILE A 189 -11.68 11.14 -14.87
N ILE A 190 -12.79 10.51 -14.52
CA ILE A 190 -12.98 9.06 -14.36
C ILE A 190 -12.82 8.28 -15.67
N ARG A 191 -13.44 8.75 -16.76
CA ARG A 191 -13.46 8.00 -18.03
C ARG A 191 -12.13 8.04 -18.82
N ASN A 192 -11.27 9.03 -18.59
CA ASN A 192 -10.02 9.22 -19.33
C ASN A 192 -8.75 8.89 -18.53
N ILE A 193 -8.74 9.06 -17.20
CA ILE A 193 -7.56 8.77 -16.37
C ILE A 193 -7.45 7.28 -16.05
N GLY A 194 -8.58 6.60 -15.78
CA GLY A 194 -8.60 5.21 -15.31
C GLY A 194 -7.99 4.20 -16.30
N ARG A 195 -8.17 4.39 -17.61
CA ARG A 195 -7.79 3.37 -18.61
C ARG A 195 -6.40 3.55 -19.24
N GLN A 196 -5.77 4.73 -19.09
CA GLN A 196 -4.44 5.00 -19.68
C GLN A 196 -3.34 5.37 -18.68
N LEU A 197 -3.66 5.77 -17.45
CA LEU A 197 -2.66 6.25 -16.47
C LEU A 197 -2.47 5.35 -15.25
N PHE A 198 -3.32 4.34 -15.04
CA PHE A 198 -3.02 3.21 -14.15
C PHE A 198 -2.12 2.22 -14.91
N ILE A 199 -0.83 2.57 -14.97
CA ILE A 199 0.20 1.80 -15.66
C ILE A 199 0.21 0.38 -15.06
N GLU A 200 0.27 -0.64 -15.90
CA GLU A 200 0.44 -2.07 -15.53
C GLU A 200 1.54 -2.31 -14.45
N ALA A 201 2.50 -1.40 -14.34
CA ALA A 201 3.55 -1.36 -13.32
C ALA A 201 3.04 -1.19 -11.87
N TRP A 202 1.82 -0.69 -11.66
CA TRP A 202 1.20 -0.51 -10.33
C TRP A 202 0.24 -1.64 -9.97
N SER A 203 0.06 -2.59 -10.87
CA SER A 203 -0.86 -3.71 -10.67
C SER A 203 -0.17 -4.89 -10.01
N VAL A 204 1.15 -4.92 -9.89
CA VAL A 204 1.91 -6.09 -9.44
C VAL A 204 2.57 -5.79 -8.10
N PHE A 205 2.23 -6.60 -7.09
CA PHE A 205 2.69 -6.40 -5.72
C PHE A 205 3.38 -7.66 -5.21
N PRO A 206 4.73 -7.65 -5.12
CA PRO A 206 5.47 -8.67 -4.40
C PRO A 206 5.08 -8.67 -2.92
N ILE A 207 4.69 -9.83 -2.41
CA ILE A 207 4.32 -10.00 -1.00
C ILE A 207 5.54 -10.55 -0.25
N SER A 208 6.06 -9.78 0.70
CA SER A 208 7.15 -10.21 1.58
C SER A 208 6.67 -10.85 2.87
N TYR A 209 5.41 -10.61 3.26
CA TYR A 209 4.77 -11.27 4.38
C TYR A 209 3.24 -11.27 4.23
N LEU A 210 2.61 -12.37 4.61
CA LEU A 210 1.15 -12.50 4.68
C LEU A 210 0.76 -13.41 5.85
N ASP A 211 -0.23 -13.00 6.61
CA ASP A 211 -1.01 -13.86 7.49
C ASP A 211 -2.48 -13.41 7.55
N ASP A 212 -3.21 -13.79 8.61
CA ASP A 212 -4.64 -13.57 8.72
C ASP A 212 -5.05 -12.09 8.84
N ASP A 213 -4.17 -11.21 9.35
CA ASP A 213 -4.48 -9.80 9.62
C ASP A 213 -3.35 -8.82 9.26
N LEU A 214 -2.23 -9.29 8.71
CA LEU A 214 -1.10 -8.46 8.26
C LEU A 214 -0.64 -8.86 6.87
N ILE A 215 -0.41 -7.86 6.02
CA ILE A 215 0.24 -8.02 4.72
C ILE A 215 1.33 -6.97 4.55
N VAL A 216 2.49 -7.40 4.06
CA VAL A 216 3.62 -6.55 3.73
C VAL A 216 3.97 -6.74 2.27
N PHE A 217 3.96 -5.63 1.53
CA PHE A 217 4.40 -5.58 0.14
C PHE A 217 5.77 -4.91 0.05
N ASP A 218 6.63 -5.46 -0.81
CA ASP A 218 7.89 -4.82 -1.17
C ASP A 218 7.68 -3.97 -2.43
N PHE A 219 7.83 -2.66 -2.26
CA PHE A 219 7.73 -1.70 -3.36
C PHE A 219 9.13 -1.32 -3.84
N GLU A 220 9.73 -2.21 -4.64
CA GLU A 220 11.13 -2.09 -5.12
C GLU A 220 11.41 -0.76 -5.81
N LEU A 221 10.45 -0.24 -6.57
CA LEU A 221 10.59 1.03 -7.32
C LEU A 221 10.93 2.23 -6.43
N LEU A 222 10.49 2.22 -5.17
CA LEU A 222 10.78 3.27 -4.20
C LEU A 222 11.71 2.80 -3.08
N GLY A 223 12.14 1.54 -3.10
CA GLY A 223 12.90 0.94 -2.00
C GLY A 223 12.15 1.00 -0.66
N THR A 224 10.81 0.99 -0.70
CA THR A 224 9.95 1.13 0.48
C THR A 224 9.06 -0.10 0.63
N ARG A 225 8.52 -0.28 1.84
CA ARG A 225 7.50 -1.29 2.13
C ARG A 225 6.16 -0.64 2.36
N ILE A 226 5.11 -1.35 1.96
CA ILE A 226 3.73 -1.01 2.31
C ILE A 226 3.25 -2.09 3.26
N CYS A 227 2.71 -1.69 4.41
CA CYS A 227 2.07 -2.58 5.35
C CYS A 227 0.59 -2.21 5.46
N ALA A 228 -0.27 -3.23 5.37
CA ALA A 228 -1.68 -3.08 5.65
C ALA A 228 -2.12 -4.10 6.71
N ARG A 229 -3.04 -3.65 7.57
CA ARG A 229 -3.64 -4.46 8.63
C ARG A 229 -5.11 -4.66 8.36
N LYS A 230 -5.61 -5.87 8.54
CA LYS A 230 -7.05 -6.15 8.47
C LYS A 230 -7.76 -5.52 9.67
N GLN A 231 -8.86 -4.82 9.42
CA GLN A 231 -9.74 -4.28 10.45
C GLN A 231 -10.62 -5.42 10.99
N LEU A 232 -10.69 -5.54 12.31
CA LEU A 232 -11.51 -6.52 13.04
C LEU A 232 -12.97 -6.08 13.14
#